data_AF-A0A7S4A3F1-F1
#
_entry.id   AF-A0A7S4A3F1-F1
#
_cell.length_a   1.000
_cell.length_b   1.000
_cell.length_c   1.000
_cell.angle_alpha   90.00
_cell.angle_beta   90.00
_cell.angle_gamma   90.00
#
_symmetry.space_group_name_H-M   'P 1'
#
loop_
_entity.id
_entity.type
_entity.pdbx_description
1 polymer ?
#
loop_
_entity_poly.entity_id
_entity_poly.type
_entity_poly.pdbx_seq_one_letter_code
_entity_poly.pdbx_strand_id
1 'polypeptide(L)'
;MRFAPLLGATAALRAPPRLPRRLPCRASSGASVDVAAASNKLDGVLPLAYGAASAALVAKSFKLRRAPPEAAVCCALAALATITHAPTARTQLKSVRRARETARAEVSQRGGAEKRYNARAWRRAVVLRLAAQWAGLLRTILGEDVFVGAATVLGANAGFWLTGGAHRRHDASGSFTPVPYATAFLVFVIDAAIVGCALLAARRPPGYARAFYASVVVAACGFGVLEMLPRWLRKGK
;
A
#
# COMPACT_ATOMS: atom_id res chain seq x y z
N MET A 1 -42.63 -55.68 -32.93
CA MET A 1 -43.42 -55.20 -31.78
C MET A 1 -43.24 -56.18 -30.62
N ARG A 2 -42.58 -55.78 -29.53
CA ARG A 2 -42.71 -56.26 -28.13
C ARG A 2 -41.51 -55.77 -27.28
N PHE A 3 -41.85 -55.04 -26.21
CA PHE A 3 -41.07 -54.72 -24.99
C PHE A 3 -40.73 -56.04 -24.22
N ALA A 4 -39.79 -56.23 -23.31
CA ALA A 4 -38.77 -55.52 -22.49
C ALA A 4 -37.90 -56.64 -21.82
N PRO A 5 -37.13 -56.46 -20.72
CA PRO A 5 -36.20 -55.39 -20.29
C PRO A 5 -34.76 -55.94 -20.07
N LEU A 6 -33.74 -55.09 -20.13
CA LEU A 6 -32.46 -55.35 -19.45
C LEU A 6 -32.38 -54.48 -18.20
N LEU A 7 -32.72 -55.12 -17.07
CA LEU A 7 -32.31 -54.72 -15.73
C LEU A 7 -30.78 -54.77 -15.65
N GLY A 8 -30.16 -53.64 -15.35
CA GLY A 8 -28.75 -53.60 -15.03
C GLY A 8 -28.26 -52.16 -14.89
N ALA A 9 -27.84 -51.81 -13.67
CA ALA A 9 -27.13 -50.59 -13.31
C ALA A 9 -27.98 -49.33 -12.99
N THR A 10 -28.95 -49.46 -12.08
CA THR A 10 -29.34 -48.33 -11.21
C THR A 10 -28.82 -48.58 -9.80
N ALA A 11 -27.53 -48.28 -9.55
CA ALA A 11 -26.97 -48.20 -8.19
C ALA A 11 -25.63 -47.46 -8.17
N ALA A 12 -25.56 -46.23 -8.68
CA ALA A 12 -24.40 -45.36 -8.45
C ALA A 12 -24.74 -43.87 -8.62
N LEU A 13 -25.84 -43.42 -8.00
CA LEU A 13 -26.12 -42.00 -7.84
C LEU A 13 -26.45 -41.73 -6.37
N ARG A 14 -25.46 -41.20 -5.66
CA ARG A 14 -25.54 -40.20 -4.56
C ARG A 14 -24.44 -40.43 -3.53
N ALA A 15 -23.29 -39.82 -3.78
CA ALA A 15 -22.48 -39.23 -2.71
C ALA A 15 -21.70 -38.05 -3.30
N PRO A 16 -21.95 -36.79 -2.90
CA PRO A 16 -21.03 -35.71 -3.22
C PRO A 16 -19.69 -35.97 -2.53
N PRO A 17 -18.55 -35.56 -3.14
CA PRO A 17 -17.25 -35.74 -2.52
C PRO A 17 -17.22 -34.99 -1.17
N ARG A 18 -17.00 -35.74 -0.09
CA ARG A 18 -16.85 -35.17 1.25
C ARG A 18 -15.58 -34.32 1.27
N LEU A 19 -15.75 -33.00 1.23
CA LEU A 19 -14.68 -32.05 1.47
C LEU A 19 -14.00 -32.36 2.82
N PRO A 20 -12.67 -32.30 2.92
CA PRO A 20 -11.95 -32.62 4.14
C PRO A 20 -12.44 -31.75 5.29
N ARG A 21 -12.79 -32.42 6.40
CA ARG A 21 -13.15 -31.83 7.68
C ARG A 21 -12.11 -30.77 8.07
N ARG A 22 -12.61 -29.56 8.33
CA ARG A 22 -11.85 -28.38 8.77
C ARG A 22 -10.71 -28.77 9.73
N LEU A 23 -9.47 -28.53 9.30
CA LEU A 23 -8.32 -28.53 10.20
C LEU A 23 -8.58 -27.50 11.31
N PRO A 24 -8.34 -27.83 12.59
CA PRO A 24 -8.43 -26.85 13.66
C PRO A 24 -7.37 -25.78 13.40
N CYS A 25 -7.81 -24.58 13.01
CA CYS A 25 -6.96 -23.40 13.01
C CYS A 25 -6.61 -23.09 14.47
N ARG A 26 -5.49 -23.64 14.96
CA ARG A 26 -4.91 -23.28 16.25
C ARG A 26 -4.71 -21.76 16.24
N ALA A 27 -5.53 -21.05 17.02
CA ALA A 27 -5.44 -19.61 17.15
C ALA A 27 -4.07 -19.26 17.71
N SER A 28 -3.20 -18.73 16.86
CA SER A 28 -1.91 -18.16 17.25
C SER A 28 -2.15 -16.89 18.08
N SER A 29 -2.44 -17.05 19.37
CA SER A 29 -2.64 -15.94 20.31
C SER A 29 -1.35 -15.16 20.55
N GLY A 30 -0.18 -15.84 20.51
CA GLY A 30 1.16 -15.25 20.72
C GLY A 30 1.60 -14.26 19.64
N ALA A 31 1.44 -14.61 18.34
CA ALA A 31 1.81 -13.74 17.22
C ALA A 31 1.05 -12.39 17.18
N SER A 32 0.00 -12.26 17.99
CA SER A 32 -0.84 -11.07 18.05
C SER A 32 -0.37 -10.04 19.09
N VAL A 33 0.47 -10.45 20.05
CA VAL A 33 1.09 -9.62 21.08
C VAL A 33 2.43 -9.09 20.59
N ASP A 34 3.26 -9.95 19.98
CA ASP A 34 4.56 -9.57 19.42
C ASP A 34 4.46 -8.52 18.30
N VAL A 35 3.41 -8.61 17.49
CA VAL A 35 3.12 -7.65 16.42
C VAL A 35 2.69 -6.29 16.96
N ALA A 36 1.98 -6.25 18.08
CA ALA A 36 1.57 -4.98 18.71
C ALA A 36 2.77 -4.27 19.35
N ALA A 37 3.66 -5.04 19.98
CA ALA A 37 4.94 -4.53 20.50
C ALA A 37 5.87 -4.04 19.37
N ALA A 38 5.96 -4.78 18.26
CA ALA A 38 6.71 -4.36 17.07
C ALA A 38 6.15 -3.06 16.46
N SER A 39 4.83 -2.91 16.42
CA SER A 39 4.17 -1.69 15.93
C SER A 39 4.53 -0.45 16.75
N ASN A 40 4.67 -0.57 18.08
CA ASN A 40 5.06 0.55 18.95
C ASN A 40 6.52 0.97 18.74
N LYS A 41 7.43 0.02 18.45
CA LYS A 41 8.83 0.34 18.09
C LYS A 41 8.93 0.97 16.70
N LEU A 42 8.12 0.52 15.74
CA LEU A 42 8.06 1.07 14.38
C LEU A 42 7.63 2.55 14.35
N ASP A 43 6.71 2.98 15.22
CA ASP A 43 6.20 4.36 15.29
C ASP A 43 7.31 5.42 15.51
N GLY A 44 8.40 5.04 16.22
CA GLY A 44 9.56 5.91 16.46
C GLY A 44 10.66 5.78 15.40
N VAL A 45 10.81 4.60 14.80
CA VAL A 45 11.87 4.31 13.81
C VAL A 45 11.51 4.80 12.40
N LEU A 46 10.23 4.81 12.04
CA LEU A 46 9.75 5.20 10.70
C LEU A 46 10.18 6.62 10.28
N PRO A 47 10.03 7.67 11.11
CA PRO A 47 10.49 9.01 10.75
C PRO A 47 11.99 9.06 10.47
N LEU A 48 12.80 8.37 11.29
CA LEU A 48 14.25 8.29 11.13
C LEU A 48 14.62 7.56 9.84
N ALA A 49 13.95 6.44 9.55
CA ALA A 49 14.16 5.68 8.33
C ALA A 49 13.84 6.54 7.09
N TYR A 50 12.66 7.17 7.03
CA TYR A 50 12.30 8.04 5.92
C TYR A 50 13.21 9.28 5.81
N GLY A 51 13.70 9.81 6.94
CA GLY A 51 14.72 10.85 6.97
C GLY A 51 16.03 10.40 6.34
N ALA A 52 16.53 9.21 6.70
CA ALA A 52 17.73 8.62 6.12
C ALA A 52 17.56 8.34 4.62
N ALA A 53 16.41 7.79 4.21
CA ALA A 53 16.09 7.57 2.80
C ALA A 53 16.04 8.89 2.01
N SER A 54 15.45 9.93 2.58
CA SER A 54 15.44 11.28 1.99
C SER A 54 16.85 11.85 1.85
N ALA A 55 17.67 11.76 2.89
CA ALA A 55 19.07 12.20 2.83
C ALA A 55 19.86 11.43 1.76
N ALA A 56 19.66 10.12 1.65
CA ALA A 56 20.29 9.30 0.62
C ALA A 56 19.85 9.69 -0.80
N LEU A 57 18.56 9.98 -1.00
CA LEU A 57 18.04 10.46 -2.29
C LEU A 57 18.59 11.85 -2.66
N VAL A 58 18.72 12.75 -1.69
CA VAL A 58 19.35 14.07 -1.90
C VAL A 58 20.84 13.88 -2.23
N ALA A 59 21.57 13.04 -1.50
CA ALA A 59 22.97 12.75 -1.83
C ALA A 59 23.11 12.15 -3.24
N LYS A 60 22.16 11.31 -3.65
CA LYS A 60 22.11 10.76 -5.01
C LYS A 60 21.79 11.81 -6.06
N SER A 61 20.88 12.76 -5.80
CA SER A 61 20.56 13.82 -6.77
C SER A 61 21.79 14.68 -7.09
N PHE A 62 22.65 14.96 -6.11
CA PHE A 62 23.93 15.65 -6.34
C PHE A 62 24.88 14.86 -7.26
N LYS A 63 24.94 13.53 -7.11
CA LYS A 63 25.71 12.66 -8.01
C LYS A 63 25.15 12.66 -9.43
N LEU A 64 23.82 12.80 -9.56
CA LEU A 64 23.10 12.85 -10.83
C LEU A 64 22.97 14.27 -11.43
N ARG A 65 23.78 15.25 -11.00
CA ARG A 65 23.70 16.64 -11.48
C ARG A 65 23.77 16.80 -13.01
N ARG A 66 24.41 15.86 -13.71
CA ARG A 66 24.51 15.85 -15.19
C ARG A 66 23.30 15.23 -15.88
N ALA A 67 22.35 14.70 -15.11
CA ALA A 67 21.10 14.09 -15.55
C ALA A 67 19.93 14.79 -14.82
N PRO A 68 19.56 16.01 -15.24
CA PRO A 68 18.62 16.87 -14.51
C PRO A 68 17.25 16.23 -14.25
N PRO A 69 16.63 15.48 -15.19
CA PRO A 69 15.35 14.80 -14.94
C PRO A 69 15.41 13.81 -13.76
N GLU A 70 16.46 13.01 -13.69
CA GLU A 70 16.68 12.01 -12.65
C GLU A 70 16.96 12.67 -11.30
N ALA A 71 17.80 13.71 -11.28
CA ALA A 71 18.09 14.48 -10.08
C ALA A 71 16.81 15.14 -9.51
N ALA A 72 15.97 15.70 -10.38
CA ALA A 72 14.71 16.33 -9.99
C ALA A 72 13.73 15.30 -9.38
N VAL A 73 13.60 14.11 -9.98
CA VAL A 73 12.76 13.04 -9.42
C VAL A 73 13.29 12.56 -8.06
N CYS A 74 14.61 12.41 -7.90
CA CYS A 74 15.21 12.08 -6.60
C CYS A 74 14.88 13.13 -5.52
N CYS A 75 15.01 14.42 -5.84
CA CYS A 75 14.63 15.50 -4.91
C CYS A 75 13.13 15.47 -4.58
N ALA A 76 12.27 15.27 -5.58
CA ALA A 76 10.83 15.20 -5.39
C ALA A 76 10.42 14.01 -4.51
N LEU A 77 11.02 12.83 -4.73
CA LEU A 77 10.80 11.65 -3.90
C LEU A 77 11.36 11.82 -2.48
N ALA A 78 12.48 12.53 -2.30
CA ALA A 78 13.02 12.85 -0.98
C ALA A 78 12.05 13.72 -0.17
N ALA A 79 11.52 14.78 -0.78
CA ALA A 79 10.49 15.63 -0.18
C ALA A 79 9.21 14.84 0.12
N LEU A 80 8.75 14.02 -0.82
CA LEU A 80 7.57 13.17 -0.64
C LEU A 80 7.76 12.15 0.51
N ALA A 81 8.94 11.55 0.62
CA ALA A 81 9.29 10.59 1.67
C ALA A 81 9.16 11.19 3.09
N THR A 82 9.63 12.41 3.28
CA THR A 82 9.67 13.06 4.60
C THR A 82 8.38 13.81 4.94
N ILE A 83 7.85 14.59 4.01
CA ILE A 83 6.73 15.50 4.27
C ILE A 83 5.39 14.76 4.19
N THR A 84 5.28 13.75 3.32
CA THR A 84 4.01 13.06 3.05
C THR A 84 4.02 11.63 3.58
N HIS A 85 5.00 10.83 3.18
CA HIS A 85 5.00 9.40 3.45
C HIS A 85 5.25 9.06 4.92
N ALA A 86 6.25 9.66 5.56
CA ALA A 86 6.52 9.44 6.99
C ALA A 86 5.29 9.72 7.88
N PRO A 87 4.60 10.88 7.81
CA PRO A 87 3.43 11.12 8.63
C PRO A 87 2.23 10.24 8.23
N THR A 88 2.06 9.95 6.94
CA THR A 88 0.99 9.05 6.46
C THR A 88 1.19 7.62 6.98
N ALA A 89 2.40 7.08 6.90
CA ALA A 89 2.73 5.76 7.43
C ALA A 89 2.44 5.67 8.92
N ARG A 90 2.86 6.67 9.70
CA ARG A 90 2.61 6.73 11.15
C ARG A 90 1.12 6.78 11.47
N THR A 91 0.34 7.59 10.76
CA THR A 91 -1.12 7.68 10.98
C THR A 91 -1.84 6.39 10.59
N GLN A 92 -1.46 5.77 9.46
CA GLN A 92 -2.03 4.51 9.02
C GLN A 92 -1.70 3.35 9.96
N LEU A 93 -0.47 3.26 10.47
CA LEU A 93 -0.12 2.22 11.46
C LEU A 93 -0.85 2.41 12.79
N LYS A 94 -1.03 3.65 13.25
CA LYS A 94 -1.90 3.95 14.41
C LYS A 94 -3.34 3.53 14.15
N SER A 95 -3.90 3.82 12.97
CA SER A 95 -5.25 3.39 12.59
C SER A 95 -5.39 1.86 12.59
N VAL A 96 -4.36 1.14 12.10
CA VAL A 96 -4.31 -0.33 12.11
C VAL A 96 -4.31 -0.85 13.54
N ARG A 97 -3.56 -0.23 14.45
CA ARG A 97 -3.53 -0.62 15.87
C ARG A 97 -4.90 -0.45 16.51
N ARG A 98 -5.51 0.73 16.37
CA ARG A 98 -6.84 1.05 16.91
C ARG A 98 -7.95 0.17 16.34
N ALA A 99 -7.94 -0.08 15.02
CA ALA A 99 -8.90 -0.97 14.38
C ALA A 99 -8.83 -2.40 14.91
N ARG A 100 -7.64 -2.87 15.32
CA ARG A 100 -7.49 -4.20 15.93
C ARG A 100 -7.89 -4.23 17.39
N GLU A 101 -7.66 -3.16 18.14
CA GLU A 101 -8.11 -3.01 19.53
C GLU A 101 -9.65 -3.02 19.59
N THR A 102 -10.30 -2.18 18.80
CA THR A 102 -11.78 -2.12 18.68
C THR A 102 -12.36 -3.45 18.23
N ALA A 103 -11.81 -4.07 17.17
CA ALA A 103 -12.28 -5.37 16.69
C ALA A 103 -12.05 -6.54 17.69
N ARG A 104 -11.21 -6.37 18.71
CA ARG A 104 -11.03 -7.34 19.81
C ARG A 104 -11.99 -7.09 20.97
N ALA A 105 -12.37 -5.84 21.23
CA ALA A 105 -13.30 -5.50 22.30
C ALA A 105 -14.73 -6.01 22.02
N GLU A 106 -15.12 -6.10 20.74
CA GLU A 106 -16.49 -6.39 20.31
C GLU A 106 -16.74 -7.88 19.97
N VAL A 107 -16.00 -8.81 20.57
CA VAL A 107 -16.02 -10.26 20.22
C VAL A 107 -17.40 -10.91 20.35
N SER A 108 -18.28 -10.37 21.20
CA SER A 108 -19.64 -10.87 21.48
C SER A 108 -20.76 -10.19 20.69
N GLN A 109 -20.46 -9.16 19.87
CA GLN A 109 -21.49 -8.41 19.14
C GLN A 109 -21.76 -8.95 17.72
N ARG A 110 -23.01 -8.84 17.26
CA ARG A 110 -23.45 -9.17 15.90
C ARG A 110 -22.62 -8.33 14.90
N GLY A 111 -21.95 -8.98 13.95
CA GLY A 111 -21.03 -8.32 13.00
C GLY A 111 -19.54 -8.28 13.43
N GLY A 112 -19.18 -8.77 14.62
CA GLY A 112 -17.78 -8.80 15.08
C GLY A 112 -16.84 -9.66 14.22
N ALA A 113 -17.36 -10.63 13.45
CA ALA A 113 -16.56 -11.39 12.48
C ALA A 113 -16.15 -10.54 11.27
N GLU A 114 -17.08 -9.73 10.74
CA GLU A 114 -16.86 -8.84 9.60
C GLU A 114 -15.89 -7.71 9.97
N LYS A 115 -16.08 -7.07 11.13
CA LYS A 115 -15.15 -6.05 11.64
C LYS A 115 -13.72 -6.60 11.79
N ARG A 116 -13.55 -7.83 12.28
CA ARG A 116 -12.24 -8.51 12.35
C ARG A 116 -11.64 -8.79 10.99
N TYR A 117 -12.46 -9.18 10.00
CA TYR A 117 -12.00 -9.37 8.62
C TYR A 117 -11.51 -8.03 8.02
N ASN A 118 -12.30 -6.97 8.16
CA ASN A 118 -11.96 -5.64 7.65
C ASN A 118 -10.70 -5.07 8.30
N ALA A 119 -10.54 -5.19 9.62
CA ALA A 119 -9.33 -4.75 10.32
C ALA A 119 -8.07 -5.52 9.88
N ARG A 120 -8.18 -6.83 9.62
CA ARG A 120 -7.05 -7.63 9.10
C ARG A 120 -6.70 -7.24 7.67
N ALA A 121 -7.71 -7.07 6.82
CA ALA A 121 -7.50 -6.69 5.43
C ALA A 121 -6.95 -5.26 5.30
N TRP A 122 -7.41 -4.33 6.15
CA TRP A 122 -6.82 -2.98 6.29
C TRP A 122 -5.33 -3.06 6.64
N ARG A 123 -4.98 -3.84 7.66
CA ARG A 123 -3.58 -4.07 8.03
C ARG A 123 -2.75 -4.59 6.86
N ARG A 124 -3.26 -5.60 6.14
CA ARG A 124 -2.55 -6.17 4.99
C ARG A 124 -2.32 -5.13 3.91
N ALA A 125 -3.34 -4.34 3.56
CA ALA A 125 -3.24 -3.28 2.56
C ALA A 125 -2.21 -2.21 2.96
N VAL A 126 -2.24 -1.74 4.21
CA VAL A 126 -1.27 -0.76 4.73
C VAL A 126 0.15 -1.32 4.73
N VAL A 127 0.35 -2.54 5.23
CA VAL A 127 1.70 -3.16 5.28
C VAL A 127 2.26 -3.41 3.88
N LEU A 128 1.44 -3.94 2.96
CA LEU A 128 1.85 -4.19 1.58
C LEU A 128 2.23 -2.88 0.88
N ARG A 129 1.41 -1.83 1.06
CA ARG A 129 1.72 -0.49 0.55
C ARG A 129 3.04 0.02 1.10
N LEU A 130 3.25 -0.01 2.42
CA LEU A 130 4.48 0.48 3.03
C LEU A 130 5.71 -0.31 2.56
N ALA A 131 5.59 -1.64 2.46
CA ALA A 131 6.67 -2.49 1.96
C ALA A 131 7.01 -2.18 0.49
N ALA A 132 6.00 -2.05 -0.38
CA ALA A 132 6.19 -1.71 -1.79
C ALA A 132 6.80 -0.31 -1.95
N GLN A 133 6.35 0.64 -1.14
CA GLN A 133 6.87 2.00 -1.15
C GLN A 133 8.34 2.05 -0.70
N TRP A 134 8.70 1.31 0.35
CA TRP A 134 10.08 1.15 0.79
C TRP A 134 10.96 0.45 -0.25
N ALA A 135 10.44 -0.60 -0.89
CA ALA A 135 11.13 -1.29 -1.98
C ALA A 135 11.41 -0.32 -3.15
N GLY A 136 10.46 0.54 -3.49
CA GLY A 136 10.63 1.58 -4.50
C GLY A 136 11.69 2.63 -4.11
N LEU A 137 11.68 3.10 -2.85
CA LEU A 137 12.69 4.04 -2.36
C LEU A 137 14.09 3.42 -2.38
N LEU A 138 14.24 2.19 -1.88
CA LEU A 138 15.52 1.46 -1.90
C LEU A 138 15.99 1.22 -3.34
N ARG A 139 15.09 0.83 -4.24
CA ARG A 139 15.41 0.70 -5.67
C ARG A 139 15.86 2.03 -6.28
N THR A 140 15.24 3.14 -5.90
CA THR A 140 15.63 4.48 -6.35
C THR A 140 16.99 4.88 -5.79
N ILE A 141 17.30 4.56 -4.53
CA ILE A 141 18.56 4.88 -3.86
C ILE A 141 19.71 4.05 -4.43
N LEU A 142 19.54 2.72 -4.49
CA LEU A 142 20.60 1.77 -4.81
C LEU A 142 20.69 1.45 -6.32
N GLY A 143 19.58 1.49 -7.05
CA GLY A 143 19.52 1.08 -8.44
C GLY A 143 19.97 2.15 -9.42
N GLU A 144 20.23 1.76 -10.67
CA GLU A 144 20.66 2.68 -11.72
C GLU A 144 19.48 3.47 -12.32
N ASP A 145 18.29 2.87 -12.35
CA ASP A 145 17.08 3.48 -12.94
C ASP A 145 16.17 4.13 -11.88
N VAL A 146 16.33 5.45 -11.74
CA VAL A 146 15.54 6.30 -10.83
C VAL A 146 14.05 6.25 -11.17
N PHE A 147 13.68 6.15 -12.44
CA PHE A 147 12.29 6.23 -12.88
C PHE A 147 11.52 4.94 -12.58
N VAL A 148 12.16 3.78 -12.69
CA VAL A 148 11.54 2.51 -12.25
C VAL A 148 11.36 2.49 -10.73
N GLY A 149 12.32 3.03 -9.98
CA GLY A 149 12.18 3.24 -8.55
C GLY A 149 11.00 4.14 -8.21
N ALA A 150 10.89 5.30 -8.87
CA ALA A 150 9.77 6.24 -8.74
C ALA A 150 8.42 5.59 -9.08
N ALA A 151 8.34 4.85 -10.18
CA ALA A 151 7.15 4.11 -10.58
C ALA A 151 6.72 3.10 -9.50
N THR A 152 7.67 2.46 -8.82
CA THR A 152 7.39 1.52 -7.73
C THR A 152 6.84 2.25 -6.49
N VAL A 153 7.42 3.40 -6.13
CA VAL A 153 6.94 4.22 -4.99
C VAL A 153 5.51 4.70 -5.24
N LEU A 154 5.24 5.26 -6.42
CA LEU A 154 3.93 5.82 -6.78
C LEU A 154 2.92 4.69 -7.03
N GLY A 155 3.36 3.58 -7.61
CA GLY A 155 2.58 2.37 -7.82
C GLY A 155 2.14 1.71 -6.52
N ALA A 156 2.85 1.91 -5.41
CA ALA A 156 2.39 1.45 -4.10
C ALA A 156 1.07 2.11 -3.68
N ASN A 157 0.82 3.37 -4.07
CA ASN A 157 -0.45 4.05 -3.82
C ASN A 157 -1.54 3.50 -4.76
N ALA A 158 -1.25 3.39 -6.06
CA ALA A 158 -2.18 2.79 -7.03
C ALA A 158 -2.62 1.37 -6.62
N GLY A 159 -1.66 0.52 -6.24
CA GLY A 159 -1.91 -0.85 -5.77
C GLY A 159 -2.71 -0.89 -4.46
N PHE A 160 -2.55 0.10 -3.58
CA PHE A 160 -3.35 0.22 -2.37
C PHE A 160 -4.83 0.50 -2.68
N TRP A 161 -5.11 1.34 -3.68
CA TRP A 161 -6.48 1.56 -4.15
C TRP A 161 -7.07 0.29 -4.80
N LEU A 162 -6.31 -0.38 -5.67
CA LEU A 162 -6.72 -1.62 -6.35
C LEU A 162 -7.02 -2.78 -5.40
N THR A 163 -6.20 -2.96 -4.35
CA THR A 163 -6.37 -4.06 -3.38
C THR A 163 -7.53 -3.84 -2.40
N GLY A 164 -8.29 -2.76 -2.57
CA GLY A 164 -9.43 -2.40 -1.74
C GLY A 164 -9.04 -1.78 -0.41
N GLY A 165 -7.82 -1.22 -0.28
CA GLY A 165 -7.40 -0.47 0.91
C GLY A 165 -8.38 0.66 1.23
N ALA A 166 -8.84 1.36 0.20
CA ALA A 166 -9.82 2.45 0.29
C ALA A 166 -11.15 2.06 0.92
N HIS A 167 -11.70 0.91 0.49
CA HIS A 167 -12.98 0.38 0.97
C HIS A 167 -12.88 -0.26 2.35
N ARG A 168 -11.65 -0.49 2.81
CA ARG A 168 -11.37 -1.10 4.12
C ARG A 168 -10.71 -0.12 5.08
N ARG A 169 -10.76 1.17 4.76
CA ARG A 169 -10.11 2.23 5.53
C ARG A 169 -10.69 2.33 6.93
N HIS A 170 -9.78 2.49 7.89
CA HIS A 170 -10.12 2.85 9.26
C HIS A 170 -9.49 4.20 9.60
N ASP A 171 -10.15 5.00 10.43
CA ASP A 171 -9.69 6.32 10.83
C ASP A 171 -8.72 6.26 12.03
N ALA A 172 -8.33 7.42 12.55
CA ALA A 172 -7.44 7.53 13.71
C ALA A 172 -8.04 6.97 15.01
N SER A 173 -9.37 6.88 15.11
CA SER A 173 -10.09 6.25 16.23
C SER A 173 -10.20 4.73 16.06
N GLY A 174 -9.88 4.20 14.87
CA GLY A 174 -10.07 2.80 14.52
C GLY A 174 -11.48 2.50 14.00
N SER A 175 -12.29 3.53 13.72
CA SER A 175 -13.63 3.39 13.15
C SER A 175 -13.55 3.11 11.65
N PHE A 176 -14.47 2.28 11.16
CA PHE A 176 -14.58 1.93 9.75
C PHE A 176 -15.10 3.13 8.95
N THR A 177 -14.27 3.65 8.04
CA THR A 177 -14.51 4.88 7.27
C THR A 177 -14.16 4.66 5.80
N PRO A 178 -14.95 3.86 5.08
CA PRO A 178 -14.65 3.50 3.70
C PRO A 178 -14.69 4.75 2.81
N VAL A 179 -13.78 4.80 1.85
CA VAL A 179 -13.80 5.83 0.81
C VAL A 179 -14.83 5.44 -0.26
N PRO A 180 -15.68 6.37 -0.74
CA PRO A 180 -16.59 6.11 -1.85
C PRO A 180 -15.86 5.57 -3.08
N TYR A 181 -16.46 4.63 -3.80
CA TYR A 181 -15.85 3.98 -4.96
C TYR A 181 -15.46 4.96 -6.05
N ALA A 182 -16.34 5.91 -6.39
CA ALA A 182 -16.05 6.94 -7.39
C ALA A 182 -14.76 7.72 -7.05
N THR A 183 -14.57 8.10 -5.79
CA THR A 183 -13.37 8.81 -5.33
C THR A 183 -12.14 7.90 -5.37
N ALA A 184 -12.25 6.67 -4.87
CA ALA A 184 -11.14 5.71 -4.88
C ALA A 184 -10.68 5.38 -6.32
N PHE A 185 -11.63 5.23 -7.24
CA PHE A 185 -11.37 4.95 -8.64
C PHE A 185 -10.71 6.15 -9.35
N LEU A 186 -11.22 7.36 -9.12
CA LEU A 186 -10.62 8.57 -9.69
C LEU A 186 -9.15 8.73 -9.25
N VAL A 187 -8.86 8.58 -7.96
CA VAL A 187 -7.49 8.66 -7.44
C VAL A 187 -6.62 7.54 -8.02
N PHE A 188 -7.16 6.32 -8.15
CA PHE A 188 -6.45 5.22 -8.79
C PHE A 188 -6.07 5.54 -10.24
N VAL A 189 -6.99 6.09 -11.04
CA VAL A 189 -6.72 6.43 -12.45
C VAL A 189 -5.62 7.48 -12.56
N ILE A 190 -5.67 8.51 -11.70
CA ILE A 190 -4.63 9.54 -11.64
C ILE A 190 -3.27 8.93 -11.27
N ASP A 191 -3.22 8.12 -10.19
CA ASP A 191 -2.00 7.44 -9.77
C ASP A 191 -1.45 6.51 -10.87
N ALA A 192 -2.31 5.76 -11.56
CA ALA A 192 -1.93 4.88 -12.64
C ALA A 192 -1.34 5.64 -13.84
N ALA A 193 -1.91 6.80 -14.20
CA ALA A 193 -1.37 7.66 -15.24
C ALA A 193 0.03 8.20 -14.88
N ILE A 194 0.23 8.61 -13.63
CA ILE A 194 1.54 9.09 -13.14
C ILE A 194 2.57 7.95 -13.15
N VAL A 195 2.18 6.74 -12.71
CA VAL A 195 3.03 5.54 -12.80
C VAL A 195 3.39 5.23 -14.24
N GLY A 196 2.42 5.34 -15.17
CA GLY A 196 2.65 5.23 -16.61
C GLY A 196 3.69 6.23 -17.10
N CYS A 197 3.61 7.50 -16.67
CA CYS A 197 4.61 8.52 -16.99
C CYS A 197 6.00 8.15 -16.46
N ALA A 198 6.11 7.66 -15.22
CA ALA A 198 7.39 7.20 -14.67
C ALA A 198 7.98 6.03 -15.48
N LEU A 199 7.16 5.05 -15.87
CA LEU A 199 7.61 3.94 -16.71
C LEU A 199 7.98 4.37 -18.14
N LEU A 200 7.26 5.33 -18.71
CA LEU A 200 7.59 5.93 -19.99
C LEU A 200 8.91 6.70 -19.91
N ALA A 201 9.16 7.46 -18.85
CA ALA A 201 10.44 8.13 -18.62
C ALA A 201 11.59 7.10 -18.57
N ALA A 202 11.42 5.99 -17.84
CA ALA A 202 12.41 4.92 -17.73
C ALA A 202 12.81 4.35 -19.10
N ARG A 203 11.83 4.13 -19.99
CA ARG A 203 12.04 3.53 -21.31
C ARG A 203 12.57 4.49 -22.38
N ARG A 204 12.59 5.80 -22.12
CA ARG A 204 13.01 6.79 -23.13
C ARG A 204 14.51 7.09 -22.99
N PRO A 205 15.22 7.26 -24.12
CA PRO A 205 16.59 7.77 -24.07
C PRO A 205 16.64 9.20 -23.49
N PRO A 206 17.82 9.66 -23.05
CA PRO A 206 18.00 11.05 -22.62
C PRO A 206 17.54 12.05 -23.69
N GLY A 207 16.66 12.99 -23.31
CA GLY A 207 16.10 13.98 -24.23
C GLY A 207 14.78 14.56 -23.74
N TYR A 208 14.14 15.37 -24.59
CA TYR A 208 12.92 16.11 -24.26
C TYR A 208 11.76 15.23 -23.77
N ALA A 209 11.51 14.10 -24.43
CA ALA A 209 10.43 13.20 -24.04
C ALA A 209 10.62 12.65 -22.61
N ARG A 210 11.85 12.26 -22.25
CA ARG A 210 12.18 11.79 -20.89
C ARG A 210 11.99 12.90 -19.85
N ALA A 211 12.43 14.12 -20.17
CA ALA A 211 12.27 15.28 -19.31
C ALA A 211 10.78 15.64 -19.08
N PHE A 212 9.95 15.58 -20.13
CA PHE A 212 8.52 15.82 -20.03
C PHE A 212 7.82 14.83 -19.08
N TYR A 213 8.06 13.53 -19.24
CA TYR A 213 7.48 12.54 -18.34
C TYR A 213 8.02 12.68 -16.91
N ALA A 214 9.30 13.02 -16.75
CA ALA A 214 9.88 13.32 -15.45
C ALA A 214 9.21 14.53 -14.78
N SER A 215 8.89 15.60 -15.52
CA SER A 215 8.22 16.77 -14.96
C SER A 215 6.81 16.46 -14.46
N VAL A 216 6.08 15.55 -15.13
CA VAL A 216 4.77 15.07 -14.64
C VAL A 216 4.94 14.33 -13.30
N VAL A 217 5.94 13.47 -13.18
CA VAL A 217 6.25 12.75 -11.93
C VAL A 217 6.63 13.73 -10.81
N VAL A 218 7.49 14.70 -11.11
CA VAL A 218 7.89 15.74 -10.15
C VAL A 218 6.70 16.58 -9.71
N ALA A 219 5.84 17.00 -10.64
CA ALA A 219 4.64 17.77 -10.34
C ALA A 219 3.70 16.99 -9.42
N ALA A 220 3.44 15.71 -9.72
CA ALA A 220 2.62 14.85 -8.88
C ALA A 220 3.17 14.70 -7.44
N CYS A 221 4.48 14.46 -7.30
CA CYS A 221 5.13 14.46 -6.00
C CYS A 221 4.99 15.81 -5.29
N GLY A 222 5.14 16.92 -6.01
CA GLY A 222 4.98 18.28 -5.49
C GLY A 222 3.58 18.54 -4.95
N PHE A 223 2.53 18.13 -5.66
CA PHE A 223 1.15 18.22 -5.18
C PHE A 223 0.95 17.46 -3.87
N GLY A 224 1.45 16.22 -3.78
CA GLY A 224 1.37 15.43 -2.55
C GLY A 224 2.08 16.10 -1.36
N VAL A 225 3.25 16.70 -1.61
CA VAL A 225 3.99 17.47 -0.61
C VAL A 225 3.20 18.69 -0.15
N LEU A 226 2.67 19.49 -1.08
CA LEU A 226 1.92 20.71 -0.76
C LEU A 226 0.65 20.45 0.04
N GLU A 227 -0.05 19.33 -0.23
CA GLU A 227 -1.23 18.94 0.54
C GLU A 227 -0.90 18.68 2.03
N MET A 228 0.25 18.06 2.30
CA MET A 228 0.66 17.67 3.66
C MET A 228 1.52 18.71 4.38
N LEU A 229 2.10 19.66 3.65
CA LEU A 229 3.02 20.67 4.19
C LEU A 229 2.41 21.48 5.35
N PRO A 230 1.15 21.98 5.30
CA PRO A 230 0.57 22.73 6.41
C PRO A 230 0.43 21.90 7.69
N ARG A 231 0.12 20.60 7.55
CA ARG A 231 -0.02 19.68 8.69
C ARG A 231 1.34 19.30 9.27
N TRP A 232 2.36 19.24 8.42
CA TRP A 232 3.73 18.95 8.83
C TRP A 232 4.34 20.13 9.61
N LEU A 233 4.21 21.35 9.09
CA LEU A 233 4.72 22.57 9.75
C LEU A 233 4.11 22.83 11.13
N ARG A 234 2.83 22.51 11.32
CA ARG A 234 2.15 22.67 12.63
C ARG A 234 2.64 21.70 13.71
N LYS A 235 3.34 20.61 13.37
CA LYS A 235 3.88 19.64 14.34
C LYS A 235 5.28 19.98 14.84
N GLY A 236 5.95 20.96 14.23
CA GLY A 236 7.26 21.45 14.64
C GLY A 236 7.21 22.63 15.61
N LYS A 237 6.01 23.07 15.98
CA LYS A 237 5.73 23.98 17.10
C LYS A 237 5.19 23.17 18.26
#